data_AF-A0A3E3HWI7-F1
#
_entry.id   AF-A0A3E3HWI7-F1
#
_cell.length_a   1.000
_cell.length_b   1.000
_cell.length_c   1.000
_cell.angle_alpha   90.00
_cell.angle_beta   90.00
_cell.angle_gamma   90.00
#
_symmetry.space_group_name_H-M   'P 1'
#
loop_
_entity.id
_entity.type
_entity.pdbx_description
1 polymer ?
#
loop_
_entity_poly.entity_id
_entity_poly.type
_entity_poly.pdbx_seq_one_letter_code
_entity_poly.pdbx_strand_id
1 'polypeptide(L)'
;MAFKKKTWADRMVEYAGRRKLTNISTEQSIICDVERSEGTISKEGDAFSSQNMNDLEQRIEDGFTEVKQTTDGINQNLNALNDSGAIKGMD
;
A
#
# COMPACT_ATOMS: atom_id res chain seq x y z
N MET A 1 15.47 -6.17 -3.18
CA MET A 1 14.76 -6.77 -2.03
C MET A 1 13.42 -7.29 -2.52
N ALA A 2 12.96 -8.45 -2.04
CA ALA A 2 11.61 -8.94 -2.36
C ALA A 2 10.55 -8.06 -1.66
N PHE A 3 9.32 -8.04 -2.19
CA PHE A 3 8.20 -7.36 -1.54
C PHE A 3 8.00 -7.89 -0.13
N LYS A 4 7.85 -6.98 0.84
CA LYS A 4 7.58 -7.32 2.23
C LYS A 4 6.35 -6.55 2.68
N LYS A 5 5.28 -7.30 2.93
CA LYS A 5 4.01 -6.76 3.40
C LYS A 5 4.19 -5.98 4.69
N LYS A 6 3.62 -4.78 4.74
CA LYS A 6 3.51 -3.99 5.97
C LYS A 6 2.10 -4.09 6.54
N THR A 7 2.00 -4.20 7.86
CA THR A 7 0.72 -4.07 8.56
C THR A 7 0.56 -2.64 9.06
N TRP A 8 -0.52 -1.99 8.64
CA TRP A 8 -0.94 -0.68 9.10
C TRP A 8 -1.90 -0.83 10.28
N ALA A 9 -1.83 0.09 11.22
CA ALA A 9 -2.73 0.17 12.36
C ALA A 9 -3.28 1.59 12.46
N ASP A 10 -4.55 1.73 12.87
CA ASP A 10 -5.14 3.04 13.06
C ASP A 10 -4.47 3.76 14.21
N ARG A 11 -4.30 5.07 14.04
CA ARG A 11 -3.71 5.92 15.08
C ARG A 11 -4.79 6.33 16.07
N MET A 12 -4.77 5.75 17.26
CA MET A 12 -5.58 6.20 18.40
C MET A 12 -4.80 7.20 19.25
N VAL A 13 -5.36 8.39 19.46
CA VAL A 13 -4.80 9.45 20.31
C VAL A 13 -5.91 10.10 21.13
N GLU A 14 -5.60 10.56 22.33
CA GLU A 14 -6.56 11.20 23.24
C GLU A 14 -7.23 12.44 22.63
N TYR A 15 -6.50 13.19 21.81
CA TYR A 15 -6.97 14.43 21.17
C TYR A 15 -6.71 14.41 19.65
N ALA A 16 -7.43 13.56 18.92
CA ALA A 16 -7.35 13.52 17.46
C ALA A 16 -7.74 14.88 16.87
N GLY A 17 -6.98 15.37 15.88
CA GLY A 17 -7.26 16.65 15.22
C GLY A 17 -6.82 17.91 15.99
N ARG A 18 -6.50 17.85 17.29
CA ARG A 18 -6.07 19.03 18.07
C ARG A 18 -4.73 19.58 17.56
N ARG A 19 -4.64 20.91 17.40
CA ARG A 19 -3.42 21.62 16.99
C ARG A 19 -3.10 22.75 17.97
N LYS A 20 -1.80 23.02 18.15
CA LYS A 20 -1.29 24.24 18.80
C LYS A 20 -0.87 25.20 17.69
N LEU A 21 -1.53 26.34 17.62
CA LEU A 21 -1.21 27.40 16.66
C LEU A 21 -0.49 28.53 17.39
N THR A 22 0.56 29.10 16.79
CA THR A 22 1.28 30.26 17.34
C THR A 22 1.13 31.43 16.38
N ASN A 23 0.64 32.55 16.88
CA ASN A 23 0.55 33.78 16.11
C ASN A 23 1.95 34.37 15.95
N ILE A 24 2.43 34.53 14.71
CA ILE A 24 3.77 35.07 14.43
C ILE A 24 3.92 36.57 14.72
N SER A 25 2.81 37.32 14.82
CA SER A 25 2.86 38.76 15.13
C SER A 25 2.83 39.06 16.61
N THR A 26 2.24 38.16 17.42
CA THR A 26 2.12 38.34 18.89
C THR A 26 2.83 37.27 19.71
N GLU A 27 3.40 36.25 19.06
CA GLU A 27 4.02 35.05 19.64
C GLU A 27 3.10 34.23 20.58
N GLN A 28 1.81 34.54 20.61
CA GLN A 28 0.85 33.86 21.47
C GLN A 28 0.43 32.51 20.87
N SER A 29 0.46 31.47 21.70
CA SER A 29 -0.04 30.15 21.34
C SER A 29 -1.48 29.92 21.80
N ILE A 30 -2.30 29.35 20.93
CA ILE A 30 -3.65 28.87 21.25
C ILE A 30 -3.78 27.38 20.92
N ILE A 31 -4.66 26.69 21.66
CA ILE A 31 -5.05 25.31 21.38
C ILE A 31 -6.41 25.36 20.70
N CYS A 32 -6.53 24.70 19.55
CA CYS A 32 -7.79 24.56 18.83
C CYS A 32 -8.04 23.09 18.46
N ASP A 33 -9.30 22.67 18.55
CA ASP A 33 -9.75 21.41 17.97
C ASP A 33 -10.01 21.67 16.48
N VAL A 34 -9.43 20.84 15.61
CA VAL A 34 -9.52 21.01 14.15
C VAL A 34 -10.34 19.88 13.57
N GLU A 35 -11.42 20.23 12.90
CA GLU A 35 -12.23 19.32 12.08
C GLU A 35 -12.05 19.63 10.60
N ARG A 36 -12.25 18.61 9.75
CA ARG A 36 -12.23 18.79 8.29
C ARG A 36 -13.58 19.39 7.86
N SER A 37 -13.64 20.70 7.70
CA SER A 37 -14.78 21.40 7.08
C SER A 37 -14.53 21.53 5.57
N GLU A 38 -14.76 20.45 4.82
CA GLU A 38 -14.38 20.36 3.40
C GLU A 38 -15.43 20.91 2.42
N GLY A 39 -16.54 21.45 2.92
CA GLY A 39 -17.66 21.85 2.07
C GLY A 39 -18.28 20.66 1.33
N THR A 40 -18.80 20.89 0.13
CA THR A 40 -19.38 19.81 -0.69
C THR A 40 -18.29 18.92 -1.27
N ILE A 41 -18.18 17.69 -0.77
CA ILE A 41 -17.32 16.65 -1.34
C ILE A 41 -17.96 16.17 -2.66
N SER A 42 -17.37 16.55 -3.79
CA SER A 42 -17.85 16.20 -5.14
C SER A 42 -17.45 14.79 -5.60
N LYS A 43 -16.53 14.16 -4.87
CA LYS A 43 -16.12 12.75 -5.03
C LYS A 43 -15.49 12.26 -3.74
N GLU A 44 -15.99 11.16 -3.22
CA GLU A 44 -15.42 10.52 -2.04
C GLU A 44 -14.04 9.91 -2.35
N GLY A 45 -13.14 9.98 -1.37
CA GLY A 45 -11.81 9.38 -1.40
C GLY A 45 -11.26 9.29 0.02
N ASP A 46 -10.42 8.29 0.29
CA ASP A 46 -10.16 7.88 1.68
C ASP A 46 -9.06 8.67 2.37
N ALA A 47 -9.36 9.11 3.60
CA ALA A 47 -8.37 9.57 4.56
C ALA A 47 -7.71 8.37 5.23
N PHE A 48 -6.61 7.86 4.66
CA PHE A 48 -5.69 6.83 5.20
C PHE A 48 -6.25 5.98 6.37
N SER A 49 -7.09 4.99 6.10
CA SER A 49 -7.53 4.02 7.11
C SER A 49 -6.61 2.78 7.11
N SER A 50 -6.39 2.18 8.27
CA SER A 50 -5.58 0.96 8.37
C SER A 50 -6.16 -0.19 7.56
N GLN A 51 -7.50 -0.31 7.52
CA GLN A 51 -8.21 -1.31 6.74
C GLN A 51 -7.89 -1.19 5.24
N ASN A 52 -8.01 0.01 4.67
CA ASN A 52 -7.80 0.19 3.23
C ASN A 52 -6.32 0.05 2.86
N MET A 53 -5.42 0.47 3.75
CA MET A 53 -3.98 0.25 3.54
C MET A 53 -3.61 -1.23 3.64
N ASN A 54 -4.21 -1.99 4.55
CA ASN A 54 -3.97 -3.44 4.65
C ASN A 54 -4.56 -4.21 3.46
N ASP A 55 -5.71 -3.79 2.92
CA ASP A 55 -6.24 -4.32 1.66
C ASP A 55 -5.29 -4.05 0.48
N LEU A 56 -4.77 -2.83 0.37
CA LEU A 56 -3.77 -2.47 -0.64
C LEU A 56 -2.51 -3.35 -0.52
N GLU A 57 -2.00 -3.56 0.70
CA GLU A 57 -0.85 -4.42 0.95
C GLU A 57 -1.13 -5.88 0.56
N GLN A 58 -2.36 -6.37 0.77
CA GLN A 58 -2.78 -7.71 0.30
C GLN A 58 -2.82 -7.79 -1.23
N ARG A 59 -3.41 -6.80 -1.91
CA ARG A 59 -3.49 -6.79 -3.38
C ARG A 59 -2.12 -6.78 -4.04
N ILE A 60 -1.16 -6.08 -3.43
CA ILE A 60 0.23 -6.09 -3.90
C ILE A 60 0.86 -7.48 -3.71
N GLU A 61 0.66 -8.10 -2.53
CA GLU A 61 1.13 -9.46 -2.25
C GLU A 61 0.55 -10.49 -3.24
N ASP A 62 -0.74 -10.41 -3.53
CA ASP A 62 -1.43 -11.30 -4.47
C ASP A 62 -0.86 -11.16 -5.87
N GLY A 63 -0.65 -9.93 -6.34
CA GLY A 63 -0.05 -9.67 -7.66
C GLY A 63 1.37 -10.23 -7.80
N PHE A 64 2.22 -10.08 -6.77
CA PHE A 64 3.54 -10.71 -6.77
C PHE A 64 3.48 -12.24 -6.73
N THR A 65 2.50 -12.80 -6.02
CA THR A 65 2.28 -14.24 -5.95
C THR A 65 1.87 -14.81 -7.30
N GLU A 66 0.96 -14.14 -8.02
CA GLU A 66 0.53 -14.52 -9.36
C GLU A 66 1.72 -14.52 -10.34
N VAL A 67 2.51 -13.45 -10.38
CA VAL A 67 3.70 -13.35 -11.23
C VAL A 67 4.70 -14.48 -10.93
N LYS A 68 4.91 -14.80 -9.64
CA LYS A 68 5.79 -15.90 -9.24
C LYS A 68 5.28 -17.24 -9.76
N GLN A 69 3.98 -17.53 -9.59
CA GLN A 69 3.38 -18.78 -10.05
C GLN A 69 3.48 -18.92 -11.57
N THR A 70 3.19 -17.86 -12.33
CA THR A 70 3.37 -17.86 -13.79
C THR A 70 4.82 -18.12 -14.18
N THR A 71 5.77 -17.46 -13.53
CA THR A 71 7.21 -17.62 -13.81
C THR A 71 7.68 -19.05 -13.51
N ASP A 72 7.28 -19.61 -12.37
CA ASP A 72 7.61 -20.98 -11.97
C ASP A 72 7.03 -21.99 -12.98
N GLY A 73 5.79 -21.78 -13.44
CA GLY A 73 5.15 -22.62 -14.46
C GLY A 73 5.88 -22.57 -15.82
N ILE A 74 6.30 -21.38 -16.27
CA ILE A 74 7.09 -21.24 -17.50
C ILE A 74 8.42 -21.99 -17.36
N ASN A 75 9.12 -21.85 -16.24
CA ASN A 75 10.39 -22.54 -16.00
C ASN A 75 10.23 -24.06 -15.99
N GLN A 76 9.15 -24.58 -15.39
CA GLN A 76 8.84 -26.01 -15.41
C GLN A 76 8.60 -26.50 -16.84
N ASN A 77 7.83 -25.77 -17.64
CA ASN A 77 7.56 -26.13 -19.04
C ASN A 77 8.84 -26.12 -19.89
N LEU A 78 9.70 -25.12 -19.71
CA LEU A 78 10.99 -25.03 -20.41
C LEU A 78 11.90 -26.22 -20.06
N ASN A 79 11.97 -26.58 -18.78
CA ASN A 79 12.75 -27.74 -18.35
C ASN A 79 12.19 -29.04 -18.95
N ALA A 80 10.87 -29.22 -18.95
CA ALA A 80 10.23 -30.40 -19.55
C ALA A 80 10.49 -30.49 -21.06
N LEU A 81 10.49 -29.36 -21.79
CA LEU A 81 10.85 -29.33 -23.21
C LEU A 81 12.32 -29.70 -23.45
N ASN A 82 13.23 -29.23 -22.59
CA ASN A 82 14.65 -29.59 -22.66
C ASN A 82 14.86 -31.09 -22.40
N ASP A 83 14.21 -31.62 -21.37
CA ASP A 83 14.32 -33.02 -20.97
C ASP A 83 13.72 -33.98 -22.00
N SER A 84 12.63 -33.57 -22.67
CA SER A 84 12.03 -34.32 -23.78
C SER A 84 12.85 -34.26 -25.08
N GLY A 85 13.90 -33.43 -25.13
CA GLY A 85 14.74 -33.25 -26.31
C GLY A 85 14.10 -32.42 -27.44
N ALA A 86 12.90 -31.88 -27.22
CA ALA A 86 12.14 -31.11 -28.22
C ALA A 86 12.88 -29.83 -28.71
N ILE A 87 13.80 -29.33 -27.90
CA ILE A 87 14.62 -28.14 -28.17
C ILE A 87 16.13 -28.44 -28.19
N LYS A 88 16.53 -29.72 -28.16
CA LYS A 88 17.94 -30.13 -28.18
C LYS A 88 18.46 -30.06 -29.63
N GLY A 89 19.41 -29.15 -29.90
CA GLY A 89 20.01 -28.97 -31.22
C GLY A 89 19.31 -27.96 -32.13
N MET A 90 18.45 -27.10 -31.58
CA MET A 90 17.98 -25.87 -32.26
C MET A 90 19.06 -24.78 -32.09
N ASP A 91 20.11 -24.85 -32.92
CA ASP A 91 21.05 -23.73 -33.14
C ASP A 91 20.51 -22.79 -34.23
#